data_AF-A0A0D2KA77-F1
#
_entry.id   AF-A0A0D2KA77-F1
#
_cell.length_a   1.000
_cell.length_b   1.000
_cell.length_c   1.000
_cell.angle_alpha   90.00
_cell.angle_beta   90.00
_cell.angle_gamma   90.00
#
_symmetry.space_group_name_H-M   'P 1'
#
loop_
_entity.id
_entity.type
_entity.pdbx_description
1 polymer ?
#
loop_
_entity_poly.entity_id
_entity_poly.type
_entity_poly.pdbx_seq_one_letter_code
_entity_poly.pdbx_strand_id
1 'polypeptide(L)'
;MEQLKQLVAAQAVRNKHLPKEATHKDKLEQTKLAERAQKEAAKAEREKHKVEKEEERLAKAAAERIDRAYFHPDSKRTQKDERKHRDKEAHEATGDYCEHGVWRCRICHPVTKHK
;
A
#
# COMPACT_ATOMS: atom_id res chain seq x y z
N MET A 1 27.48 56.53 38.84
CA MET A 1 26.05 56.42 38.46
C MET A 1 25.67 57.32 37.29
N GLU A 2 26.26 58.52 37.12
CA GLU A 2 26.04 59.38 35.94
C GLU A 2 26.38 58.72 34.59
N GLN A 3 27.52 58.04 34.49
CA GLN A 3 28.00 57.47 33.23
C GLN A 3 27.08 56.36 32.69
N LEU A 4 26.49 55.56 33.59
CA LEU A 4 25.48 54.56 33.24
C LEU A 4 24.20 55.21 32.70
N LYS A 5 23.76 56.34 33.29
CA LYS A 5 22.60 57.09 32.80
C LYS A 5 22.85 57.66 31.40
N GLN A 6 24.06 58.15 31.13
CA GLN A 6 24.43 58.68 29.81
C GLN A 6 24.50 57.59 28.74
N LEU A 7 25.03 56.40 29.07
CA LEU A 7 25.06 55.25 28.16
C LEU A 7 23.65 54.77 27.81
N VAL A 8 22.75 54.67 28.79
CA VAL A 8 21.35 54.29 28.59
C VAL A 8 20.61 55.34 27.74
N ALA A 9 20.85 56.63 27.99
CA ALA A 9 20.26 57.70 27.18
C ALA A 9 20.76 57.68 25.73
N ALA A 10 22.06 57.47 25.50
CA ALA A 10 22.63 57.34 24.15
C ALA A 10 22.06 56.12 23.40
N GLN A 11 21.86 55.01 24.11
CA GLN A 11 21.27 53.79 23.54
C GLN A 11 19.78 53.98 23.18
N ALA A 12 19.02 54.72 24.00
CA ALA A 12 17.63 55.07 23.72
C ALA A 12 17.48 55.99 22.49
N VAL A 13 18.41 56.93 22.28
CA VAL A 13 18.44 57.80 21.09
C VAL A 13 18.78 57.01 19.82
N ARG A 14 19.76 56.09 19.89
CA ARG A 14 20.06 55.17 18.79
C ARG A 14 18.84 54.32 18.39
N ASN A 15 18.12 53.77 19.37
CA ASN A 15 16.91 52.97 19.14
C ASN A 15 15.76 53.79 18.54
N LYS A 16 15.68 55.10 18.82
CA LYS A 16 14.72 56.02 18.17
C LYS A 16 15.06 56.33 16.71
N HIS A 17 16.30 56.17 16.29
CA HIS A 17 16.76 56.50 14.93
C HIS A 17 16.94 55.26 14.03
N LEU A 18 16.61 54.07 14.52
CA LEU A 18 16.52 52.87 13.68
C LEU A 18 15.30 52.99 12.75
N PRO A 19 15.46 52.83 11.43
CA PRO A 19 14.38 52.99 10.47
C PRO A 19 13.32 51.90 10.69
N LYS A 20 12.14 52.29 11.18
CA LYS A 20 10.99 51.40 11.38
C LYS A 20 10.61 50.64 10.10
N GLU A 21 10.89 51.20 8.94
CA GLU A 21 10.62 50.58 7.63
C GLU A 21 11.43 49.29 7.38
N ALA A 22 12.66 49.19 7.91
CA ALA A 22 13.48 47.98 7.76
C ALA A 22 12.85 46.79 8.50
N THR A 23 12.36 47.02 9.73
CA THR A 23 11.71 45.96 10.54
C THR A 23 10.39 45.47 9.96
N HIS A 24 9.70 46.28 9.15
CA HIS A 24 8.44 45.89 8.51
C HIS A 24 8.68 45.08 7.23
N LYS A 25 9.74 45.39 6.47
CA LYS A 25 10.16 44.61 5.29
C LYS A 25 10.63 43.21 5.71
N ASP A 26 11.41 43.09 6.79
CA ASP A 26 11.82 41.79 7.33
C ASP A 26 10.65 40.91 7.76
N LYS A 27 9.62 41.49 8.41
CA LYS A 27 8.41 40.75 8.78
C LYS A 27 7.60 40.29 7.57
N LEU A 28 7.55 41.10 6.51
CA LEU A 28 6.88 40.74 5.26
C LEU A 28 7.60 39.60 4.53
N GLU A 29 8.93 39.59 4.54
CA GLU A 29 9.72 38.52 3.94
C GLU A 29 9.60 37.21 4.74
N GLN A 30 9.64 37.28 6.06
CA GLN A 30 9.41 36.12 6.94
C GLN A 30 8.01 35.52 6.75
N THR A 31 6.98 36.36 6.62
CA THR A 31 5.60 35.88 6.37
C THR A 31 5.46 35.25 4.99
N LYS A 32 6.09 35.82 3.95
CA LYS A 32 6.13 35.22 2.60
C LYS A 32 6.87 33.88 2.58
N LEU A 33 7.96 33.75 3.33
CA LEU A 33 8.70 32.49 3.46
C LEU A 33 7.85 31.42 4.15
N ALA A 34 7.15 31.79 5.24
CA ALA A 34 6.23 30.88 5.92
C ALA A 34 5.07 30.43 5.01
N GLU A 35 4.49 31.36 4.23
CA GLU A 35 3.40 31.05 3.30
C GLU A 35 3.88 30.13 2.16
N ARG A 36 5.10 30.32 1.63
CA ARG A 36 5.70 29.42 0.64
C ARG A 36 5.94 28.03 1.23
N ALA A 37 6.52 27.95 2.43
CA ALA A 37 6.76 26.68 3.10
C ALA A 37 5.45 25.89 3.35
N GLN A 38 4.37 26.58 3.73
CA GLN A 38 3.05 25.97 3.89
C GLN A 38 2.48 25.45 2.57
N LYS A 39 2.62 26.21 1.47
CA LYS A 39 2.17 25.78 0.13
C LYS A 39 2.96 24.57 -0.37
N GLU A 40 4.26 24.55 -0.15
CA GLU A 40 5.12 23.41 -0.52
C GLU A 40 4.79 22.18 0.32
N ALA A 41 4.59 22.33 1.62
CA ALA A 41 4.16 21.23 2.50
C ALA A 41 2.81 20.65 2.05
N ALA A 42 1.82 21.51 1.78
CA ALA A 42 0.51 21.07 1.30
C ALA A 42 0.57 20.40 -0.08
N LYS A 43 1.47 20.83 -0.96
CA LYS A 43 1.70 20.17 -2.26
C LYS A 43 2.34 18.80 -2.06
N ALA A 44 3.35 18.70 -1.21
CA ALA A 44 4.02 17.44 -0.89
C ALA A 44 3.07 16.41 -0.27
N GLU A 45 2.17 16.82 0.64
CA GLU A 45 1.15 15.93 1.20
C GLU A 45 0.17 15.42 0.13
N ARG A 46 -0.27 16.29 -0.79
CA ARG A 46 -1.14 15.88 -1.89
C ARG A 46 -0.45 14.90 -2.84
N GLU A 47 0.83 15.09 -3.11
CA GLU A 47 1.61 14.17 -3.94
C GLU A 47 1.80 12.81 -3.25
N LYS A 48 2.11 12.80 -1.95
CA LYS A 48 2.19 11.55 -1.16
C LYS A 48 0.88 10.76 -1.21
N HIS A 49 -0.24 11.41 -0.94
CA HIS A 49 -1.55 10.75 -0.99
C HIS A 49 -1.90 10.23 -2.40
N LYS A 50 -1.47 10.91 -3.46
CA LYS A 50 -1.66 10.41 -4.83
C LYS A 50 -0.84 9.15 -5.09
N VAL A 51 0.42 9.14 -4.67
CA VAL A 51 1.32 7.98 -4.82
C VAL A 51 0.78 6.79 -4.02
N GLU A 52 0.42 6.99 -2.75
CA GLU A 52 -0.17 5.95 -1.90
C GLU A 52 -1.44 5.34 -2.53
N LYS A 53 -2.33 6.19 -3.07
CA LYS A 53 -3.55 5.73 -3.73
C LYS A 53 -3.25 4.95 -5.03
N GLU A 54 -2.21 5.35 -5.76
CA GLU A 54 -1.80 4.63 -6.97
C GLU A 54 -1.18 3.28 -6.63
N GLU A 55 -0.33 3.22 -5.61
CA GLU A 55 0.23 1.97 -5.09
C GLU A 55 -0.85 1.01 -4.61
N GLU A 56 -1.86 1.51 -3.89
CA GLU A 56 -3.00 0.70 -3.45
C GLU A 56 -3.80 0.15 -4.65
N ARG A 57 -4.01 0.97 -5.69
CA ARG A 57 -4.69 0.54 -6.92
C ARG A 57 -3.89 -0.54 -7.65
N LEU A 58 -2.58 -0.39 -7.74
CA LEU A 58 -1.70 -1.38 -8.35
C LEU A 58 -1.67 -2.69 -7.55
N ALA A 59 -1.64 -2.61 -6.23
CA ALA A 59 -1.72 -3.77 -5.34
C ALA A 59 -3.05 -4.52 -5.51
N LYS A 60 -4.19 -3.80 -5.55
CA LYS A 60 -5.52 -4.37 -5.81
C LYS A 60 -5.58 -5.05 -7.18
N ALA A 61 -5.11 -4.39 -8.24
CA ALA A 61 -5.08 -4.96 -9.59
C ALA A 61 -4.15 -6.20 -9.69
N ALA A 62 -3.06 -6.25 -8.91
CA ALA A 62 -2.22 -7.44 -8.82
C ALA A 62 -2.95 -8.59 -8.12
N ALA A 63 -3.62 -8.32 -7.00
CA ALA A 63 -4.41 -9.30 -6.27
C ALA A 63 -5.54 -9.88 -7.13
N GLU A 64 -6.31 -9.04 -7.84
CA GLU A 64 -7.39 -9.47 -8.74
C GLU A 64 -6.90 -10.36 -9.88
N ARG A 65 -5.71 -10.08 -10.43
CA ARG A 65 -5.10 -10.94 -11.46
C ARG A 65 -4.76 -12.32 -10.93
N ILE A 66 -4.21 -12.40 -9.72
CA ILE A 66 -3.89 -13.67 -9.06
C ILE A 66 -5.18 -14.42 -8.74
N ASP A 67 -6.18 -13.73 -8.19
CA ASP A 67 -7.48 -14.31 -7.86
C ASP A 67 -8.14 -14.92 -9.10
N ARG A 68 -8.20 -14.14 -10.19
CA ARG A 68 -8.75 -14.62 -11.46
C ARG A 68 -8.00 -15.83 -12.03
N ALA A 69 -6.68 -15.84 -11.92
CA ALA A 69 -5.85 -16.88 -12.52
C ALA A 69 -5.94 -18.22 -11.78
N TYR A 70 -6.09 -18.20 -10.44
CA TYR A 70 -5.93 -19.40 -9.62
C TYR A 70 -7.19 -19.85 -8.88
N PHE A 71 -8.10 -18.93 -8.56
CA PHE A 71 -9.26 -19.19 -7.70
C PHE A 71 -10.59 -18.96 -8.41
N HIS A 72 -10.60 -18.34 -9.60
CA HIS A 72 -11.82 -18.19 -10.38
C HIS A 72 -12.36 -19.55 -10.81
N PRO A 73 -13.69 -19.78 -10.75
CA PRO A 73 -14.32 -21.05 -11.14
C PRO A 73 -13.96 -21.49 -12.57
N ASP A 74 -13.83 -20.54 -13.49
CA ASP A 74 -13.45 -20.81 -14.89
C ASP A 74 -11.95 -21.04 -15.10
N SER A 75 -11.13 -20.99 -14.05
CA SER A 75 -9.70 -21.24 -14.20
C SER A 75 -9.45 -22.70 -14.59
N LYS A 76 -8.41 -22.95 -15.39
CA LYS A 76 -8.01 -24.33 -15.74
C LYS A 76 -7.65 -25.16 -14.50
N ARG A 77 -7.26 -24.50 -13.40
CA ARG A 77 -6.90 -25.14 -12.14
C ARG A 77 -8.15 -25.65 -11.42
N THR A 78 -9.13 -24.79 -11.18
CA THR A 78 -10.41 -25.16 -10.55
C THR A 78 -11.10 -26.28 -11.33
N GLN A 79 -11.18 -26.18 -12.67
CA GLN A 79 -11.74 -27.25 -13.51
C GLN A 79 -10.98 -28.58 -13.42
N LYS A 80 -9.65 -28.54 -13.24
CA LYS A 80 -8.83 -29.75 -13.05
C LYS A 80 -9.07 -30.36 -11.67
N ASP A 81 -9.19 -29.52 -10.64
CA ASP A 81 -9.44 -29.96 -9.27
C ASP A 81 -10.85 -30.55 -9.14
N GLU A 82 -11.86 -29.94 -9.77
CA GLU A 82 -13.22 -30.50 -9.89
C GLU A 82 -13.23 -31.86 -10.59
N ARG A 83 -12.51 -32.00 -11.70
CA ARG A 83 -12.42 -33.29 -12.40
C ARG A 83 -11.82 -34.36 -11.50
N LYS A 84 -10.72 -34.05 -10.82
CA LYS A 84 -10.07 -34.98 -9.88
C LYS A 84 -10.98 -35.33 -8.70
N HIS A 85 -11.71 -34.35 -8.18
CA HIS A 85 -12.66 -34.56 -7.09
C HIS A 85 -13.75 -35.54 -7.53
N ARG A 86 -14.37 -35.27 -8.67
CA ARG A 86 -15.40 -36.16 -9.24
C ARG A 86 -14.87 -37.55 -9.54
N ASP A 87 -13.66 -37.67 -10.09
CA ASP A 87 -13.04 -38.97 -10.37
C ASP A 87 -12.75 -39.72 -9.05
N LYS A 88 -12.34 -39.02 -7.99
CA LYS A 88 -12.16 -39.58 -6.65
C LYS A 88 -13.48 -40.04 -6.04
N GLU A 89 -14.53 -39.22 -6.07
CA GLU A 89 -15.87 -39.58 -5.60
C GLU A 89 -16.41 -40.79 -6.36
N ALA A 90 -16.25 -40.83 -7.69
CA ALA A 90 -16.64 -41.98 -8.49
C ALA A 90 -15.86 -43.24 -8.10
N HIS A 91 -14.56 -43.11 -7.79
CA HIS A 91 -13.73 -44.23 -7.32
C HIS A 91 -14.04 -44.69 -5.90
N GLU A 92 -14.48 -43.79 -5.02
CA GLU A 92 -14.97 -44.12 -3.69
C GLU A 92 -16.33 -44.80 -3.75
N ALA A 93 -17.24 -44.31 -4.61
CA ALA A 93 -18.59 -44.86 -4.77
C ALA A 93 -18.62 -46.22 -5.49
N THR A 94 -17.67 -46.49 -6.38
CA THR A 94 -17.60 -47.75 -7.16
C THR A 94 -16.49 -48.69 -6.68
N GLY A 95 -15.70 -48.28 -5.70
CA GLY A 95 -14.64 -49.09 -5.18
C GLY A 95 -15.17 -50.11 -4.18
N ASP A 96 -14.61 -51.30 -4.25
CA ASP A 96 -14.87 -52.36 -3.28
C ASP A 96 -13.52 -53.00 -2.91
N TYR A 97 -13.45 -53.54 -1.69
CA TYR A 97 -12.28 -54.31 -1.28
C TYR A 97 -12.40 -55.70 -1.90
N CYS A 98 -11.42 -56.08 -2.74
CA CYS A 98 -11.37 -57.46 -3.21
C CYS A 98 -10.96 -58.39 -2.07
N GLU A 99 -11.16 -59.70 -2.24
CA GLU A 99 -10.79 -60.73 -1.25
C GLU A 99 -9.30 -60.73 -0.86
N HIS A 100 -8.43 -60.14 -1.69
CA HIS A 100 -7.02 -59.92 -1.39
C HIS A 100 -6.76 -58.75 -0.42
N GLY A 101 -7.80 -58.05 0.06
CA GLY A 101 -7.69 -56.88 0.93
C GLY A 101 -7.22 -55.60 0.24
N VAL A 102 -7.06 -55.62 -1.08
CA VAL A 102 -6.60 -54.47 -1.88
C VAL A 102 -7.81 -53.76 -2.50
N TRP A 103 -7.95 -52.46 -2.22
CA TRP A 103 -8.99 -51.61 -2.84
C TRP A 103 -8.77 -51.54 -4.35
N ARG A 104 -9.76 -51.99 -5.13
CA ARG A 104 -9.70 -52.05 -6.61
C ARG A 104 -8.42 -52.73 -7.14
N CYS A 105 -8.15 -53.96 -6.70
CA CYS A 105 -7.05 -54.76 -7.24
C CYS A 105 -7.10 -54.83 -8.77
N ARG A 106 -5.97 -54.59 -9.44
CA ARG A 106 -5.88 -54.54 -10.91
C ARG A 106 -6.07 -55.90 -11.59
N ILE A 107 -6.03 -56.98 -10.81
CA ILE A 107 -6.32 -58.37 -11.24
C ILE A 107 -7.84 -58.61 -11.21
N CYS A 108 -8.50 -58.25 -10.12
CA CYS A 108 -9.95 -58.42 -9.95
C CYS A 108 -10.78 -57.37 -10.71
N HIS A 109 -10.22 -56.15 -10.87
CA HIS A 109 -10.83 -55.01 -11.55
C HIS A 109 -9.87 -54.40 -12.57
N PRO A 110 -9.62 -55.09 -13.70
CA PRO A 110 -8.70 -54.61 -14.73
C PRO A 110 -9.22 -53.32 -15.38
N VAL A 111 -8.32 -52.34 -15.59
CA VAL A 111 -8.65 -51.07 -16.25
C VAL A 111 -8.71 -51.31 -17.77
N THR A 112 -9.92 -51.50 -18.30
CA THR A 112 -10.15 -51.85 -19.72
C THR A 112 -10.19 -50.66 -20.67
N LYS A 113 -10.22 -49.43 -20.17
CA LYS A 113 -10.25 -48.21 -20.99
C LYS A 113 -8.93 -47.45 -20.86
N HIS A 114 -8.04 -47.65 -21.82
CA HIS A 114 -7.06 -46.63 -22.16
C HIS A 114 -7.83 -45.50 -22.86
N LYS A 115 -7.95 -44.35 -22.19
CA LYS A 115 -8.41 -43.10 -22.80
C LYS A 115 -7.21 -42.27 -23.18
#